data_AF-A0A821B4H5-F1
#
_entry.id   AF-A0A821B4H5-F1
#
_cell.length_a   1.000
_cell.length_b   1.000
_cell.length_c   1.000
_cell.angle_alpha   90.00
_cell.angle_beta   90.00
_cell.angle_gamma   90.00
#
_symmetry.space_group_name_H-M   'P 1'
#
loop_
_entity.id
_entity.type
_entity.pdbx_description
1 polymer ?
#
loop_
_entity_poly.entity_id
_entity_poly.type
_entity_poly.pdbx_seq_one_letter_code
_entity_poly.pdbx_strand_id
1 'polypeptide(L)'
;MKFLYSSYLFYSQLSGDSNPEAYNRVLLMGCRALEFDCYDGDDGQPIVKHAFTLVKPCPFESIIRLIQPNLFKASPYPVIFNIENHCSPAQQKQLVRILENCLGDCLVTKHLSNKDLHVLPSPEDLKYRVLSVPVSTSKKLNETSSSEEDDECSSWNPSRK
;
A
#
# COMPACT_ATOMS: atom_id res chain seq x y z
N MET A 1 12.97 19.66 -11.07
CA MET A 1 12.01 18.75 -10.39
C MET A 1 12.40 18.72 -8.92
N LYS A 2 11.72 19.45 -8.04
CA LYS A 2 11.99 19.39 -6.60
C LYS A 2 11.44 18.07 -6.09
N PHE A 3 12.29 17.06 -5.93
CA PHE A 3 12.00 16.00 -4.98
C PHE A 3 12.02 16.66 -3.60
N LEU A 4 10.85 16.94 -3.05
CA LEU A 4 10.70 17.32 -1.64
C LEU A 4 10.93 16.07 -0.80
N TYR A 5 12.17 15.56 -0.83
CA TYR A 5 12.65 14.67 0.21
C TYR A 5 12.52 15.44 1.52
N SER A 6 11.69 14.93 2.44
CA SER A 6 11.59 15.42 3.83
C SER A 6 10.87 16.75 4.09
N SER A 7 9.86 17.17 3.32
CA SER A 7 9.00 18.30 3.76
C SER A 7 7.72 17.88 4.48
N TYR A 8 7.18 16.68 4.18
CA TYR A 8 5.98 16.16 4.84
C TYR A 8 6.29 15.59 6.23
N LEU A 9 7.38 14.83 6.37
CA LEU A 9 7.84 14.36 7.66
C LEU A 9 8.17 15.55 8.59
N PHE A 10 8.83 16.59 8.07
CA PHE A 10 9.16 17.77 8.86
C PHE A 10 7.93 18.58 9.26
N TYR A 11 6.93 18.78 8.39
CA TYR A 11 5.72 19.50 8.79
C TYR A 11 4.80 18.64 9.66
N SER A 12 4.50 17.39 9.29
CA SER A 12 3.62 16.50 10.06
C SER A 12 4.22 16.03 11.39
N GLN A 13 5.53 15.77 11.47
CA GLN A 13 6.18 15.39 12.73
C GLN A 13 6.45 16.59 13.65
N LEU A 14 6.64 17.81 13.12
CA LEU A 14 6.76 19.02 13.97
C LEU A 14 5.39 19.62 14.36
N SER A 15 4.36 19.46 13.54
CA SER A 15 3.04 20.07 13.83
C SER A 15 2.29 19.36 14.95
N GLY A 16 2.62 18.11 15.27
CA GLY A 16 1.85 17.30 16.23
C GLY A 16 0.38 17.06 15.83
N ASP A 17 0.01 17.46 14.61
CA ASP A 17 -1.35 17.39 14.07
C ASP A 17 -1.58 15.95 13.60
N SER A 18 -2.05 15.15 14.54
CA SER A 18 -2.40 13.74 14.42
C SER A 18 -3.86 13.52 14.02
N ASN A 19 -4.46 14.58 13.48
CA ASN A 19 -5.81 14.60 12.99
C ASN A 19 -5.80 14.01 11.56
N PRO A 20 -6.68 13.03 11.24
CA PRO A 20 -6.89 12.56 9.88
C PRO A 20 -7.08 13.68 8.84
N GLU A 21 -7.59 14.85 9.25
CA GLU A 21 -7.74 16.03 8.39
C GLU A 21 -6.40 16.62 7.91
N ALA A 22 -5.29 16.33 8.59
CA ALA A 22 -3.95 16.73 8.15
C ALA A 22 -3.61 16.16 6.75
N TYR A 23 -4.06 14.93 6.46
CA TYR A 23 -3.89 14.32 5.14
C TYR A 23 -4.60 15.12 4.04
N ASN A 24 -5.82 15.59 4.30
CA ASN A 24 -6.56 16.46 3.37
C ASN A 24 -5.81 17.77 3.12
N ARG A 25 -5.34 18.41 4.21
CA ARG A 25 -4.59 19.67 4.11
C ARG A 25 -3.38 19.53 3.19
N VAL A 26 -2.57 18.48 3.35
CA VAL A 26 -1.37 18.31 2.53
C VAL A 26 -1.70 17.90 1.08
N LEU A 27 -2.76 17.12 0.86
CA LEU A 27 -3.24 16.82 -0.49
C LEU A 27 -3.66 18.09 -1.23
N LEU A 28 -4.38 18.98 -0.56
CA LEU A 28 -4.81 20.26 -1.13
C LEU A 28 -3.64 21.23 -1.36
N MET A 29 -2.55 21.11 -0.59
CA MET A 29 -1.28 21.80 -0.84
C MET A 29 -0.44 21.17 -1.97
N GLY A 30 -0.93 20.10 -2.61
CA GLY A 30 -0.28 19.44 -3.74
C GLY A 30 0.67 18.30 -3.37
N CYS A 31 0.73 17.89 -2.10
CA CYS A 31 1.54 16.73 -1.69
C CYS A 31 1.05 15.47 -2.42
N ARG A 32 1.96 14.72 -3.06
CA ARG A 32 1.64 13.52 -3.86
C ARG A 32 2.13 12.21 -3.22
N ALA A 33 2.65 12.25 -2.00
CA ALA A 33 3.06 11.07 -1.26
C ALA A 33 2.56 11.16 0.18
N LEU A 34 1.84 10.15 0.64
CA LEU A 34 1.29 10.05 2.00
C LEU A 34 1.87 8.82 2.68
N GLU A 35 2.12 8.93 3.98
CA GLU A 35 2.68 7.86 4.79
C GLU A 35 1.68 7.35 5.83
N PHE A 36 1.64 6.03 6.00
CA PHE A 36 0.74 5.34 6.91
C PHE A 36 1.49 4.24 7.68
N ASP A 37 1.70 4.47 8.96
CA ASP A 37 2.25 3.49 9.90
C ASP A 37 1.13 2.58 10.42
N CYS A 38 0.92 1.44 9.76
CA CYS A 38 -0.23 0.57 9.99
C CYS A 38 0.08 -0.57 10.97
N TYR A 39 -0.74 -0.72 12.00
CA TYR A 39 -0.65 -1.75 13.03
C TYR A 39 -1.97 -2.50 13.18
N ASP A 40 -1.90 -3.68 13.82
CA ASP A 40 -3.09 -4.43 14.20
C ASP A 40 -3.98 -3.63 15.17
N GLY A 41 -5.28 -3.55 14.88
CA GLY A 41 -6.31 -3.09 15.81
C GLY A 41 -6.99 -4.25 16.53
N ASP A 42 -7.54 -3.99 17.72
CA ASP A 42 -8.11 -5.01 18.61
C ASP A 42 -9.43 -5.62 18.07
N ASP A 43 -10.12 -4.90 17.18
CA ASP A 43 -11.35 -5.33 16.50
C ASP A 43 -11.10 -6.07 15.18
N GLY A 44 -9.84 -6.38 14.89
CA GLY A 44 -9.42 -7.00 13.63
C GLY A 44 -9.34 -6.03 12.45
N GLN A 45 -9.49 -4.71 12.68
CA GLN A 45 -9.31 -3.68 11.67
C GLN A 45 -7.95 -2.98 11.83
N PRO A 46 -7.20 -2.74 10.73
CA PRO A 46 -5.95 -2.02 10.79
C PRO A 46 -6.11 -0.58 11.30
N ILE A 47 -5.16 -0.15 12.12
CA ILE A 47 -5.09 1.21 12.66
C ILE A 47 -3.79 1.90 12.23
N VAL A 48 -3.82 3.23 12.11
CA VAL A 48 -2.62 4.05 11.91
C VAL A 48 -2.16 4.61 13.25
N LYS A 49 -0.86 4.47 13.56
CA LYS A 49 -0.22 5.03 14.75
C LYS A 49 0.88 5.98 14.33
N HIS A 50 0.88 7.20 14.84
CA HIS A 50 1.99 8.13 14.60
C HIS A 50 3.08 7.90 15.66
N ALA A 51 4.25 7.39 15.24
CA ALA A 51 5.39 7.24 16.13
C ALA A 51 5.70 8.58 16.82
N PHE A 52 5.98 8.53 18.14
CA PHE A 52 6.35 9.68 18.98
C PHE A 52 5.24 10.70 19.28
N THR A 53 3.96 10.39 19.06
CA THR A 53 2.83 11.26 19.46
C THR A 53 1.87 10.57 20.43
N LEU A 54 1.23 11.33 21.34
CA LEU A 54 0.28 10.83 22.36
C LEU A 54 -1.13 10.55 21.80
N VAL A 55 -1.23 10.29 20.50
CA VAL A 55 -2.51 10.41 19.81
C VAL A 55 -3.14 9.05 19.70
N LYS A 56 -4.46 9.03 19.92
CA LYS A 56 -5.28 7.84 19.77
C LYS A 56 -5.10 7.29 18.35
N PRO A 57 -4.84 5.98 18.21
CA PRO A 57 -4.81 5.34 16.91
C PRO A 57 -6.12 5.60 16.15
N CYS A 58 -6.03 5.73 14.83
CA CYS A 58 -7.18 5.96 13.97
C CYS A 58 -7.38 4.78 13.02
N PRO A 59 -8.63 4.31 12.78
CA PRO A 59 -8.88 3.26 11.81
C PRO A 59 -8.39 3.66 10.42
N PHE A 60 -7.63 2.77 9.78
CA PHE A 60 -7.07 3.02 8.46
C PHE A 60 -8.17 3.31 7.42
N GLU A 61 -9.26 2.54 7.44
CA GLU A 61 -10.41 2.75 6.56
C GLU A 61 -11.00 4.16 6.66
N SER A 62 -11.17 4.66 7.88
CA SER A 62 -11.69 6.01 8.11
C SER A 62 -10.81 7.07 7.47
N ILE A 63 -9.48 6.92 7.56
CA ILE A 63 -8.54 7.84 6.93
C ILE A 63 -8.67 7.77 5.41
N ILE A 64 -8.65 6.57 4.81
CA ILE A 64 -8.71 6.41 3.36
C ILE A 64 -10.02 6.98 2.80
N ARG A 65 -11.17 6.70 3.45
CA ARG A 65 -12.47 7.27 3.05
C ARG A 65 -12.50 8.79 3.14
N LEU A 66 -11.88 9.36 4.18
CA LEU A 66 -11.82 10.81 4.37
C LEU A 66 -11.03 11.51 3.25
N ILE A 67 -9.91 10.92 2.81
CA ILE A 67 -9.01 11.56 1.86
C ILE A 67 -9.36 11.28 0.40
N GLN A 68 -10.09 10.21 0.12
CA GLN A 68 -10.42 9.77 -1.24
C GLN A 68 -10.98 10.90 -2.14
N PRO A 69 -11.91 11.77 -1.68
CA PRO A 69 -12.44 12.85 -2.51
C PRO A 69 -11.41 13.93 -2.86
N ASN A 70 -10.30 14.02 -2.11
CA ASN A 70 -9.29 15.07 -2.25
C ASN A 70 -8.01 14.60 -2.95
N LEU A 71 -7.89 13.30 -3.25
CA LEU A 71 -6.66 12.71 -3.81
C LEU A 71 -6.16 13.45 -5.04
N PHE A 72 -7.04 13.88 -5.94
CA PHE A 72 -6.66 14.50 -7.22
C PHE A 72 -7.11 15.95 -7.40
N LYS A 73 -7.62 16.61 -6.33
CA LYS A 73 -8.17 17.98 -6.44
C LYS A 73 -7.11 19.03 -6.77
N ALA A 74 -5.95 18.96 -6.13
CA ALA A 74 -4.86 19.91 -6.36
C ALA A 74 -4.02 19.58 -7.61
N SER A 75 -4.05 18.32 -8.05
CA SER A 75 -3.24 17.82 -9.15
C SER A 75 -3.79 16.49 -9.68
N PRO A 76 -3.86 16.29 -11.01
CA PRO A 76 -4.35 15.04 -11.61
C PRO A 76 -3.30 13.92 -11.58
N TYR A 77 -2.05 14.22 -11.24
CA TYR A 77 -0.94 13.27 -11.22
C TYR A 77 -1.05 12.27 -10.04
N PRO A 78 -0.40 11.10 -10.13
CA PRO A 78 -0.57 10.02 -9.17
C PRO A 78 -0.27 10.43 -7.74
N VAL A 79 -0.94 9.74 -6.81
CA VAL A 79 -0.64 9.81 -5.37
C VAL A 79 -0.01 8.49 -4.94
N ILE A 80 1.08 8.57 -4.18
CA ILE A 80 1.80 7.42 -3.64
C ILE A 80 1.41 7.24 -2.18
N PHE A 81 0.97 6.04 -1.82
CA PHE A 81 0.78 5.63 -0.44
C PHE A 81 1.99 4.80 -0.02
N ASN A 82 2.77 5.35 0.90
CA ASN A 82 3.87 4.68 1.57
C ASN A 82 3.33 4.01 2.82
N ILE A 83 3.11 2.69 2.77
CA ILE A 83 2.51 1.95 3.89
C ILE A 83 3.62 1.22 4.64
N GLU A 84 3.93 1.68 5.85
CA GLU A 84 4.79 0.93 6.77
C GLU A 84 3.93 -0.10 7.50
N ASN A 85 4.10 -1.36 7.11
CA ASN A 85 3.15 -2.42 7.47
C ASN A 85 3.67 -3.26 8.65
N HIS A 86 3.04 -3.07 9.81
CA HIS A 86 3.28 -3.85 11.03
C HIS A 86 2.09 -4.76 11.39
N CYS A 87 1.15 -4.95 10.47
CA CYS A 87 -0.05 -5.76 10.68
C CYS A 87 0.26 -7.27 10.56
N SER A 88 -0.48 -8.08 11.31
CA SER A 88 -0.58 -9.53 11.13
C SER A 88 -1.08 -9.91 9.73
N PRO A 89 -0.77 -11.11 9.21
CA PRO A 89 -1.23 -11.53 7.88
C PRO A 89 -2.76 -11.43 7.68
N ALA A 90 -3.54 -11.63 8.74
CA ALA A 90 -5.00 -11.47 8.68
C ALA A 90 -5.41 -10.01 8.44
N GLN A 91 -4.81 -9.06 9.15
CA GLN A 91 -5.11 -7.64 9.01
C GLN A 91 -4.42 -7.02 7.78
N GLN A 92 -3.32 -7.59 7.28
CA GLN A 92 -2.77 -7.22 5.97
C GLN A 92 -3.78 -7.47 4.84
N LYS A 93 -4.52 -8.58 4.89
CA LYS A 93 -5.63 -8.82 3.96
C LYS A 93 -6.74 -7.78 4.10
N GLN A 94 -7.00 -7.29 5.33
CA GLN A 94 -7.95 -6.20 5.54
C GLN A 94 -7.44 -4.86 4.99
N LEU A 95 -6.15 -4.53 5.14
CA LEU A 95 -5.54 -3.35 4.50
C LEU A 95 -5.79 -3.34 2.99
N VAL A 96 -5.50 -4.47 2.32
CA VAL A 96 -5.72 -4.61 0.88
C VAL A 96 -7.20 -4.42 0.52
N ARG A 97 -8.12 -5.08 1.24
CA ARG A 97 -9.56 -4.94 1.03
C ARG A 97 -10.04 -3.51 1.21
N ILE A 98 -9.54 -2.80 2.23
CA ILE A 98 -9.89 -1.40 2.49
C ILE A 98 -9.45 -0.53 1.30
N LEU A 99 -8.21 -0.71 0.82
CA LEU A 99 -7.71 0.01 -0.34
C LEU A 99 -8.57 -0.27 -1.59
N GLU A 100 -8.83 -1.54 -1.90
CA GLU A 100 -9.66 -1.92 -3.05
C GLU A 100 -11.07 -1.35 -2.96
N ASN A 101 -11.72 -1.44 -1.79
CA ASN A 101 -13.09 -0.97 -1.59
C ASN A 101 -13.20 0.56 -1.61
N CYS A 102 -12.23 1.27 -1.04
CA CYS A 102 -12.30 2.73 -0.94
C CYS A 102 -11.81 3.43 -2.20
N LEU A 103 -10.79 2.88 -2.86
CA LEU A 103 -10.14 3.51 -4.00
C LEU A 103 -10.67 2.97 -5.34
N GLY A 104 -11.17 1.73 -5.36
CA GLY A 104 -11.72 1.10 -6.56
C GLY A 104 -10.75 1.19 -7.74
N ASP A 105 -11.25 1.71 -8.86
CA ASP A 105 -10.50 1.79 -10.11
C ASP A 105 -9.27 2.72 -10.05
N CYS A 106 -9.19 3.65 -9.08
CA CYS A 106 -8.02 4.52 -8.99
C CYS A 106 -6.81 3.79 -8.39
N LEU A 107 -7.00 2.68 -7.67
CA LEU A 107 -5.90 1.87 -7.16
C LEU A 107 -5.23 1.07 -8.29
N VAL A 108 -3.91 1.16 -8.38
CA VAL A 108 -3.15 0.34 -9.32
C VAL A 108 -2.94 -1.05 -8.72
N THR A 109 -3.68 -2.02 -9.22
CA THR A 109 -3.59 -3.44 -8.79
C THR A 109 -2.89 -4.34 -9.81
N LYS A 110 -2.71 -3.84 -11.04
CA LYS A 110 -2.11 -4.56 -12.16
C LYS A 110 -1.13 -3.66 -12.88
N HIS A 111 -0.23 -4.27 -13.64
CA HIS A 111 0.64 -3.52 -14.54
C HIS A 111 -0.21 -2.72 -15.54
N LEU A 112 0.03 -1.42 -15.65
CA LEU A 112 -0.81 -0.51 -16.43
C LEU A 112 -0.49 -0.50 -17.92
N SER A 113 0.64 -1.08 -18.33
CA SER A 113 1.10 -1.07 -19.72
C SER A 113 1.39 -2.48 -20.24
N ASN A 114 1.16 -2.69 -21.53
CA ASN A 114 1.68 -3.84 -22.28
C ASN A 114 3.14 -3.62 -22.72
N LYS A 115 3.83 -2.65 -22.12
CA LYS A 115 5.24 -2.37 -22.40
C LYS A 115 6.11 -3.32 -21.58
N ASP A 116 7.36 -3.49 -22.01
CA ASP A 116 8.35 -4.29 -21.29
C ASP A 116 8.35 -3.99 -19.79
N LEU A 117 8.42 -5.03 -18.97
CA LEU A 117 8.44 -4.95 -17.50
C LEU A 117 9.61 -4.09 -16.95
N HIS A 118 10.56 -3.72 -17.80
CA HIS A 118 11.73 -2.90 -17.48
C HIS A 118 11.50 -1.40 -17.60
N VAL A 119 10.33 -0.95 -18.12
CA VAL A 119 10.04 0.48 -18.31
C VAL A 119 8.93 0.93 -17.36
N LEU A 120 9.28 1.83 -16.44
CA LEU A 120 8.29 2.43 -15.54
C LEU A 120 7.32 3.33 -16.31
N PRO A 121 6.02 3.34 -15.95
CA PRO A 121 5.05 4.25 -16.54
C PRO A 121 5.39 5.70 -16.22
N SER A 122 5.10 6.60 -17.16
CA SER A 122 5.29 8.03 -16.93
C SER A 122 4.22 8.58 -15.96
N PRO A 123 4.43 9.75 -15.33
CA PRO A 123 3.39 10.39 -14.54
C PRO A 123 2.09 10.65 -15.31
N GLU A 124 2.17 10.83 -16.64
CA GLU A 124 1.00 10.97 -17.52
C GLU A 124 0.19 9.69 -17.63
N ASP A 125 0.86 8.54 -17.78
CA ASP A 125 0.23 7.22 -17.80
C ASP A 125 -0.48 6.88 -16.47
N LEU A 126 -0.09 7.57 -15.40
CA LEU A 126 -0.55 7.36 -14.02
C LEU A 126 -1.54 8.43 -13.52
N LYS A 127 -2.07 9.29 -14.39
CA LYS A 127 -3.07 10.27 -13.96
C LYS A 127 -4.27 9.60 -13.29
N TYR A 128 -4.72 10.21 -12.19
CA TYR A 128 -5.83 9.74 -11.35
C TYR A 128 -5.62 8.33 -10.78
N ARG A 129 -4.36 7.92 -10.59
CA ARG A 129 -4.00 6.64 -9.99
C ARG A 129 -3.38 6.81 -8.61
N VAL A 130 -3.63 5.83 -7.76
CA VAL A 130 -2.96 5.64 -6.46
C VAL A 130 -2.02 4.44 -6.57
N LEU A 131 -0.76 4.67 -6.23
CA LEU A 131 0.25 3.63 -6.11
C LEU A 131 0.42 3.28 -4.64
N SER A 132 0.22 2.02 -4.27
CA SER A 132 0.49 1.54 -2.91
C SER A 132 1.84 0.83 -2.89
N VAL A 133 2.81 1.37 -2.15
CA VAL A 133 4.12 0.76 -1.94
C VAL A 133 4.15 0.21 -0.52
N PRO A 134 4.06 -1.13 -0.32
CA PRO A 134 4.28 -1.71 0.99
C PRO A 134 5.77 -1.64 1.33
N VAL A 135 6.10 -0.99 2.44
CA VAL A 135 7.43 -1.08 3.05
C VAL A 135 7.37 -2.26 4.02
N SER A 136 7.82 -3.42 3.57
CA SER A 136 8.00 -4.57 4.45
C SER A 136 9.23 -4.34 5.33
N THR A 137 9.05 -4.19 6.64
CA THR A 137 10.15 -4.44 7.57
C THR A 137 10.43 -5.94 7.53
N SER A 138 11.62 -6.31 7.06
CA SER A 138 12.05 -7.68 6.75
C SER A 138 11.62 -8.73 7.78
N LYS A 139 10.51 -9.42 7.52
CA LYS A 139 10.26 -10.80 7.96
C LYS A 139 9.75 -11.60 6.76
N LYS A 140 10.63 -12.49 6.27
CA LYS A 140 10.44 -13.43 5.16
C LYS A 140 9.01 -13.99 5.09
N LEU A 141 8.33 -13.76 3.96
CA LEU A 141 7.34 -14.71 3.46
C LEU A 141 8.13 -15.88 2.87
N ASN A 142 8.17 -17.00 3.59
CA ASN A 142 8.70 -18.25 3.04
C ASN A 142 7.62 -18.89 2.17
N GLU A 143 8.06 -19.37 1.03
CA GLU A 143 7.32 -20.09 0.00
C GLU A 143 6.53 -21.27 0.56
N THR A 144 5.30 -21.45 0.09
CA THR A 144 4.67 -22.77 -0.01
C THR A 144 3.73 -22.75 -1.20
N SER A 145 4.26 -23.11 -2.36
CA SER A 145 3.48 -23.71 -3.44
C SER A 145 4.04 -25.12 -3.63
N SER A 146 3.61 -26.03 -2.76
CA SER A 146 3.63 -27.46 -3.06
C SER A 146 2.35 -27.77 -3.85
N SER A 147 2.48 -27.87 -5.16
CA SER A 147 1.50 -28.60 -5.97
C SER A 147 2.07 -30.00 -6.17
N GLU A 148 1.48 -30.95 -5.45
CA GLU A 148 1.50 -32.36 -5.79
C GLU A 148 0.79 -32.53 -7.14
N GLU A 149 1.48 -33.08 -8.13
CA GLU A 149 0.85 -33.73 -9.29
C GLU A 149 1.43 -35.14 -9.37
N ASP A 150 0.66 -36.09 -8.85
CA ASP A 150 0.75 -37.50 -9.23
C ASP A 150 0.07 -37.66 -10.59
N ASP A 151 0.75 -38.28 -11.55
CA ASP A 151 0.10 -39.03 -12.63
C ASP A 151 1.04 -40.11 -13.20
N GLU A 152 0.40 -41.19 -13.64
CA GLU A 152 0.83 -42.58 -13.66
C GLU A 152 1.75 -43.06 -14.81
N CYS A 153 2.55 -44.09 -14.46
CA CYS A 153 2.79 -45.35 -15.20
C CYS A 153 3.40 -45.34 -16.63
N SER A 154 4.62 -45.88 -16.73
CA SER A 154 4.83 -47.07 -17.59
C SER A 154 6.07 -47.87 -17.14
N SER A 155 5.80 -49.11 -16.76
CA SER A 155 6.76 -50.18 -16.48
C SER A 155 7.67 -50.45 -17.68
N TRP A 156 8.98 -50.30 -17.50
CA TRP A 156 9.95 -51.00 -18.35
C TRP A 156 11.06 -51.61 -17.49
N ASN A 157 11.17 -52.93 -17.59
CA ASN A 157 12.10 -53.75 -16.82
C ASN A 157 12.74 -54.75 -17.79
N PRO A 158 14.06 -54.76 -17.93
CA PRO A 158 14.76 -55.95 -18.39
C PRO A 158 15.86 -56.36 -17.41
N SER A 159 15.47 -57.25 -16.50
CA SER A 159 16.14 -58.52 -16.13
C SER A 159 17.67 -58.59 -15.97
N ARG A 160 18.05 -58.85 -14.71
CA ARG A 160 18.95 -59.93 -14.22
C ARG A 160 19.89 -60.59 -15.24
N LYS A 161 21.20 -60.46 -15.02
CA LYS A 161 22.10 -61.52 -14.51
C LYS A 161 23.42 -60.93 -14.04
#